data_AF-A0A2N2NAU5-F1
#
_entry.id   AF-A0A2N2NAU5-F1
#
_cell.length_a   1.000
_cell.length_b   1.000
_cell.length_c   1.000
_cell.angle_alpha   90.00
_cell.angle_beta   90.00
_cell.angle_gamma   90.00
#
_symmetry.space_group_name_H-M   'P 1'
#
loop_
_entity.id
_entity.type
_entity.pdbx_description
1 polymer ?
#
loop_
_entity_poly.entity_id
_entity_poly.type
_entity_poly.pdbx_seq_one_letter_code
_entity_poly.pdbx_strand_id
1 'polypeptide(L)'
;MEAFIKVPKKIPFFLRLGIWISKKVTGKDMLPAKILAWYPKAAIGSGLLESLVARRDRNLDERILKIVRIQASYAAACPFCIDMNSYQYDKKHISTDELAALQGRKALEEVKTFTEREQLAIEYAKLISQTPLKFQPAFIERLKQHFDEREMVILASTAAQVNYWARLIQALGIPPAGFLD
;
A
#
# COMPACT_ATOMS: atom_id res chain seq x y z
N MET A 1 -21.47 1.43 -3.43
CA MET A 1 -21.27 -0.02 -3.14
C MET A 1 -21.13 -0.18 -1.63
N GLU A 2 -21.63 -1.28 -1.06
CA GLU A 2 -21.53 -1.59 0.37
C GLU A 2 -20.67 -2.84 0.58
N ALA A 3 -20.05 -2.97 1.75
CA ALA A 3 -19.32 -4.19 2.13
C ALA A 3 -20.24 -5.40 2.23
N PHE A 4 -19.69 -6.61 2.09
CA PHE A 4 -20.47 -7.86 2.17
C PHE A 4 -21.09 -8.10 3.55
N ILE A 5 -20.55 -7.48 4.60
CA ILE A 5 -21.04 -7.58 5.96
C ILE A 5 -21.18 -6.21 6.62
N LYS A 6 -22.15 -6.11 7.53
CA LYS A 6 -22.39 -4.89 8.32
C LYS A 6 -21.36 -4.74 9.43
N VAL A 7 -21.11 -3.51 9.86
CA VAL A 7 -20.30 -3.20 11.06
C VAL A 7 -20.96 -3.82 12.31
N PRO A 8 -20.17 -4.39 13.26
CA PRO A 8 -20.73 -4.95 14.48
C PRO A 8 -21.41 -3.87 15.32
N LYS A 9 -22.57 -4.21 15.91
CA LYS A 9 -23.34 -3.29 16.77
C LYS A 9 -22.57 -2.83 18.01
N LYS A 10 -21.68 -3.67 18.53
CA LYS A 10 -20.85 -3.40 19.71
C LYS A 10 -19.38 -3.52 19.35
N ILE A 11 -18.67 -2.40 19.37
CA ILE A 11 -17.21 -2.36 19.20
C ILE A 11 -16.56 -2.33 20.60
N PRO A 12 -15.63 -3.26 20.91
CA PRO A 12 -14.86 -3.25 22.15
C PRO A 12 -14.17 -1.91 22.39
N PHE A 13 -14.14 -1.43 23.63
CA PHE A 13 -13.69 -0.07 23.94
C PHE A 13 -12.24 0.19 23.48
N PHE A 14 -11.35 -0.80 23.62
CA PHE A 14 -9.94 -0.68 23.22
C PHE A 14 -9.77 -0.51 21.71
N LEU A 15 -10.67 -1.06 20.89
CA LEU A 15 -10.65 -0.85 19.43
C LEU A 15 -11.22 0.52 19.04
N ARG A 16 -12.10 1.11 19.85
CA ARG A 16 -12.66 2.44 19.56
C ARG A 16 -11.58 3.50 19.51
N LEU A 17 -10.56 3.39 20.38
CA LEU A 17 -9.41 4.29 20.38
C LEU A 17 -8.63 4.18 19.07
N GLY A 18 -8.32 2.95 18.62
CA GLY A 18 -7.62 2.72 17.36
C GLY A 18 -8.39 3.24 16.14
N ILE A 19 -9.71 3.00 16.09
CA ILE A 19 -10.59 3.52 15.03
C ILE A 19 -10.63 5.06 15.05
N TRP A 20 -10.67 5.67 16.23
CA TRP A 20 -10.64 7.12 16.37
C TRP A 20 -9.30 7.71 15.91
N ILE A 21 -8.17 7.11 16.30
CA ILE A 21 -6.83 7.52 15.81
C ILE A 21 -6.78 7.41 14.28
N SER A 22 -7.24 6.28 13.73
CA SER A 22 -7.30 6.06 12.28
C SER A 22 -8.07 7.18 11.59
N LYS A 23 -9.27 7.52 12.07
CA LYS A 23 -10.08 8.61 11.55
C LYS A 23 -9.40 9.98 11.66
N LYS A 24 -8.68 10.23 12.75
CA LYS A 24 -7.94 11.49 12.95
C LYS A 24 -6.77 11.63 11.99
N VAL A 25 -6.03 10.56 11.74
CA VAL A 25 -4.85 10.55 10.86
C VAL A 25 -5.25 10.61 9.39
N THR A 26 -6.26 9.83 8.99
CA THR A 26 -6.70 9.76 7.59
C THR A 26 -7.69 10.86 7.21
N GLY A 27 -8.36 11.47 8.19
CA GLY A 27 -9.47 12.40 7.96
C GLY A 27 -10.76 11.73 7.51
N LYS A 28 -10.78 10.39 7.34
CA LYS A 28 -11.94 9.64 6.85
C LYS A 28 -12.35 8.54 7.81
N ASP A 29 -13.63 8.20 7.77
CA ASP A 29 -14.17 7.14 8.59
C ASP A 29 -13.87 5.77 7.97
N MET A 30 -12.83 5.10 8.47
CA MET A 30 -12.27 3.91 7.84
C MET A 30 -13.15 2.68 8.08
N LEU A 31 -13.90 2.28 7.06
CA LEU A 31 -14.75 1.09 7.10
C LEU A 31 -14.00 -0.21 7.42
N PRO A 32 -12.77 -0.48 6.89
CA PRO A 32 -11.99 -1.65 7.30
C PRO A 32 -11.78 -1.76 8.81
N ALA A 33 -11.42 -0.65 9.47
CA ALA A 33 -11.14 -0.64 10.90
C ALA A 33 -12.39 -1.00 11.73
N LYS A 34 -13.58 -0.63 11.26
CA LYS A 34 -14.86 -0.98 11.89
C LYS A 34 -15.29 -2.42 11.62
N ILE A 35 -15.17 -2.89 10.38
CA ILE A 35 -15.56 -4.26 10.01
C ILE A 35 -14.68 -5.29 10.73
N LEU A 36 -13.37 -5.03 10.82
CA LEU A 36 -12.45 -5.93 11.53
C LEU A 36 -12.76 -6.05 13.03
N ALA A 37 -13.58 -5.18 13.61
CA ALA A 37 -14.00 -5.33 15.00
C ALA A 37 -14.86 -6.59 15.25
N TRP A 38 -15.37 -7.26 14.22
CA TRP A 38 -15.94 -8.61 14.32
C TRP A 38 -14.91 -9.63 14.84
N TYR A 39 -13.62 -9.42 14.54
CA TYR A 39 -12.54 -10.27 15.01
C TYR A 39 -11.39 -9.42 15.57
N PRO A 40 -11.44 -9.04 16.86
CA PRO A 40 -10.50 -8.10 17.48
C PRO A 40 -9.03 -8.47 17.33
N LYS A 41 -8.69 -9.77 17.29
CA LYS A 41 -7.32 -10.24 17.08
C LYS A 41 -6.79 -9.84 15.70
N ALA A 42 -7.59 -9.99 14.65
CA ALA A 42 -7.24 -9.49 13.33
C ALA A 42 -7.18 -7.95 13.33
N ALA A 43 -8.16 -7.25 13.91
CA ALA A 43 -8.13 -5.79 13.98
C ALA A 43 -6.83 -5.24 14.59
N ILE A 44 -6.38 -5.82 15.71
CA ILE A 44 -5.11 -5.44 16.36
C ILE A 44 -3.92 -5.82 15.46
N GLY A 45 -3.88 -7.04 14.94
CA GLY A 45 -2.79 -7.51 14.08
C GLY A 45 -2.62 -6.65 12.82
N SER A 46 -3.70 -6.38 12.10
CA SER A 46 -3.71 -5.50 10.92
C SER A 46 -3.33 -4.07 11.30
N GLY A 47 -3.82 -3.56 12.43
CA GLY A 47 -3.50 -2.22 12.91
C GLY A 47 -2.01 -2.06 13.26
N LEU A 48 -1.42 -3.06 13.92
CA LEU A 48 0.01 -3.09 14.21
C LEU A 48 0.83 -3.15 12.91
N LEU A 49 0.47 -4.04 11.98
CA LEU A 49 1.10 -4.12 10.67
C LEU A 49 1.07 -2.77 9.96
N GLU A 50 -0.08 -2.10 9.89
CA GLU A 50 -0.23 -0.77 9.29
C GLU A 50 0.61 0.30 10.00
N SER A 51 0.62 0.28 11.32
CA SER A 51 1.28 1.32 12.11
C SER A 51 2.81 1.20 12.16
N LEU A 52 3.36 -0.01 11.99
CA LEU A 52 4.79 -0.27 12.17
C LEU A 52 5.54 -0.44 10.85
N VAL A 53 4.90 -1.00 9.82
CA VAL A 53 5.57 -1.26 8.53
C VAL A 53 5.51 -0.04 7.63
N ALA A 54 6.57 0.15 6.84
CA ALA A 54 6.64 1.14 5.76
C ALA A 54 6.45 2.59 6.23
N ARG A 55 6.97 2.92 7.41
CA ARG A 55 7.24 4.31 7.82
C ARG A 55 8.65 4.70 7.41
N ARG A 56 8.92 6.01 7.35
CA ARG A 56 10.25 6.57 7.08
C ARG A 56 11.31 5.82 7.90
N ASP A 57 12.29 5.24 7.23
CA ASP A 57 13.38 4.52 7.86
C ASP A 57 14.70 4.94 7.23
N ARG A 58 15.53 5.64 8.02
CA ARG A 58 16.90 6.02 7.69
C ARG A 58 17.03 6.60 6.26
N ASN A 59 17.63 5.82 5.37
CA ASN A 59 18.06 6.20 4.02
C ASN A 59 16.98 5.94 2.96
N LEU A 60 15.92 5.20 3.29
CA LEU A 60 14.85 4.93 2.34
C LEU A 60 13.82 6.06 2.36
N ASP A 61 13.80 6.82 1.26
CA ASP A 61 12.91 7.96 1.09
C ASP A 61 11.42 7.54 1.13
N GLU A 62 10.61 8.37 1.79
CA GLU A 62 9.15 8.26 1.80
C GLU A 62 8.56 8.27 0.39
N ARG A 63 9.23 8.92 -0.57
CA ARG A 63 8.86 8.90 -2.00
C ARG A 63 8.89 7.48 -2.57
N ILE A 64 9.98 6.72 -2.39
CA ILE A 64 10.08 5.33 -2.86
C ILE A 64 8.98 4.47 -2.22
N LEU A 65 8.76 4.61 -0.90
CA LEU A 65 7.70 3.88 -0.20
C LEU A 65 6.31 4.20 -0.76
N LYS A 66 6.06 5.46 -1.13
CA LYS A 66 4.81 5.88 -1.77
C LYS A 66 4.65 5.25 -3.15
N ILE A 67 5.70 5.27 -3.97
CA ILE A 67 5.74 4.62 -5.28
C ILE A 67 5.43 3.12 -5.17
N VAL A 68 6.11 2.42 -4.25
CA VAL A 68 5.89 0.98 -4.00
C VAL A 68 4.46 0.69 -3.60
N ARG A 69 3.88 1.49 -2.69
CA ARG A 69 2.49 1.32 -2.26
C ARG A 69 1.49 1.52 -3.38
N ILE A 70 1.68 2.55 -4.20
CA ILE A 70 0.85 2.84 -5.37
C ILE A 70 0.96 1.68 -6.37
N GLN A 71 2.18 1.30 -6.74
CA GLN A 71 2.42 0.26 -7.74
C GLN A 71 1.90 -1.11 -7.29
N ALA A 72 2.08 -1.48 -6.02
CA ALA A 72 1.53 -2.71 -5.45
C ALA A 72 0.00 -2.68 -5.41
N SER A 73 -0.62 -1.52 -5.18
CA SER A 73 -2.08 -1.37 -5.18
C SER A 73 -2.67 -1.62 -6.58
N TYR A 74 -2.02 -1.08 -7.63
CA TYR A 74 -2.38 -1.34 -9.02
C TYR A 74 -2.13 -2.80 -9.41
N ALA A 75 -0.97 -3.36 -9.05
CA ALA A 75 -0.63 -4.75 -9.36
C ALA A 75 -1.58 -5.75 -8.69
N ALA A 76 -2.05 -5.45 -7.46
CA ALA A 76 -3.03 -6.25 -6.75
C ALA A 76 -4.50 -5.95 -7.13
N ALA A 77 -4.71 -5.05 -8.10
CA ALA A 77 -6.02 -4.62 -8.61
C ALA A 77 -7.04 -4.26 -7.51
N CYS A 78 -6.60 -3.61 -6.42
CA CYS A 78 -7.45 -3.29 -5.27
C CYS A 78 -7.94 -1.82 -5.33
N PRO A 79 -9.22 -1.54 -5.62
CA PRO A 79 -9.70 -0.16 -5.75
C PRO A 79 -9.54 0.68 -4.49
N PHE A 80 -9.81 0.12 -3.31
CA PHE A 80 -9.60 0.81 -2.03
C PHE A 80 -8.12 1.16 -1.82
N CYS A 81 -7.24 0.21 -2.13
CA CYS A 81 -5.81 0.39 -1.94
C CYS A 81 -5.28 1.44 -2.90
N ILE A 82 -5.76 1.45 -4.16
CA ILE A 82 -5.45 2.47 -5.16
C ILE A 82 -5.87 3.85 -4.65
N ASP A 83 -7.11 3.97 -4.18
CA ASP A 83 -7.69 5.20 -3.63
C ASP A 83 -6.83 5.76 -2.48
N MET A 84 -6.62 4.96 -1.43
CA MET A 84 -5.87 5.38 -0.25
C MET A 84 -4.38 5.61 -0.54
N ASN A 85 -3.71 4.71 -1.27
CA ASN A 85 -2.27 4.83 -1.49
C ASN A 85 -1.90 5.86 -2.55
N SER A 86 -2.79 6.22 -3.48
CA SER A 86 -2.55 7.30 -4.44
C SER A 86 -2.90 8.68 -3.89
N TYR A 87 -3.66 8.77 -2.81
CA TYR A 87 -3.99 10.05 -2.18
C TYR A 87 -2.74 10.86 -1.82
N GLN A 88 -2.73 12.14 -2.17
CA GLN A 88 -1.59 13.06 -1.91
C GLN A 88 -0.25 12.55 -2.49
N TYR A 89 -0.26 11.93 -3.66
CA TYR A 89 0.96 11.50 -4.37
C TYR A 89 1.89 12.68 -4.67
N ASP A 90 1.31 13.84 -5.00
CA ASP A 90 1.97 15.13 -5.25
C ASP A 90 2.78 15.62 -4.04
N LYS A 91 2.30 15.40 -2.82
CA LYS A 91 3.04 15.73 -1.58
C LYS A 91 4.29 14.88 -1.38
N LYS A 92 4.47 13.82 -2.17
CA LYS A 92 5.70 13.02 -2.25
C LYS A 92 6.44 13.25 -3.56
N HIS A 93 6.21 14.41 -4.16
CA HIS A 93 6.81 14.88 -5.41
C HIS A 93 6.53 14.00 -6.62
N ILE A 94 5.52 13.12 -6.56
CA ILE A 94 5.16 12.25 -7.69
C ILE A 94 4.38 13.12 -8.69
N SER A 95 4.83 13.21 -9.93
CA SER A 95 4.15 13.99 -10.96
C SER A 95 2.91 13.26 -11.50
N THR A 96 2.04 13.98 -12.21
CA THR A 96 0.89 13.38 -12.91
C THR A 96 1.32 12.35 -13.96
N ASP A 97 2.41 12.62 -14.67
CA ASP A 97 2.99 11.72 -15.66
C ASP A 97 3.56 10.45 -15.02
N GLU A 98 4.26 10.60 -13.90
CA GLU A 98 4.75 9.47 -13.10
C GLU A 98 3.59 8.62 -12.59
N LEU A 99 2.54 9.24 -12.05
CA LEU A 99 1.34 8.52 -11.61
C LEU A 99 0.66 7.79 -12.78
N ALA A 100 0.57 8.41 -13.96
CA ALA A 100 0.03 7.79 -15.16
C ALA A 100 0.85 6.56 -15.61
N ALA A 101 2.18 6.58 -15.42
CA ALA A 101 3.02 5.42 -15.66
C ALA A 101 2.79 4.30 -14.63
N LEU A 102 2.65 4.63 -13.34
CA LEU A 102 2.31 3.65 -12.28
C LEU A 102 0.93 3.01 -12.52
N GLN A 103 0.00 3.78 -13.10
CA GLN A 103 -1.33 3.33 -13.53
C GLN A 103 -1.31 2.42 -14.76
N GLY A 104 -0.18 2.31 -15.47
CA GLY A 104 -0.11 1.65 -16.77
C GLY A 104 -0.81 2.40 -17.90
N ARG A 105 -1.14 3.69 -17.71
CA ARG A 105 -1.71 4.57 -18.75
C ARG A 105 -0.65 5.20 -19.64
N LYS A 106 0.60 5.22 -19.18
CA LYS A 106 1.79 5.66 -19.91
C LYS A 106 2.88 4.60 -19.78
N ALA A 107 3.68 4.39 -20.82
CA ALA A 107 4.81 3.48 -20.71
C ALA A 107 5.84 4.01 -19.71
N LEU A 108 6.46 3.14 -18.91
CA LEU A 108 7.41 3.57 -17.88
C LEU A 108 8.64 4.24 -18.52
N GLU A 109 9.02 3.76 -19.69
CA GLU A 109 10.16 4.22 -20.48
C GLU A 109 9.96 5.65 -21.02
N GLU A 110 8.72 6.11 -21.14
CA GLU A 110 8.38 7.48 -21.57
C GLU A 110 8.55 8.51 -20.45
N VAL A 111 8.59 8.06 -19.18
CA VAL A 111 8.74 8.94 -18.01
C VAL A 111 10.20 8.94 -17.55
N LYS A 112 10.97 9.94 -18.02
CA LYS A 112 12.42 10.05 -17.75
C LYS A 112 12.77 10.61 -16.36
N THR A 113 11.79 10.99 -15.56
CA THR A 113 12.00 11.62 -14.24
C THR A 113 12.25 10.61 -13.12
N PHE A 114 11.94 9.32 -13.33
CA PHE A 114 12.28 8.28 -12.38
C PHE A 114 13.78 7.97 -12.39
N THR A 115 14.37 7.99 -11.20
CA THR A 115 15.72 7.46 -10.97
C THR A 115 15.76 5.95 -11.20
N GLU A 116 16.95 5.40 -11.44
CA GLU A 116 17.13 3.94 -11.57
C GLU A 116 16.65 3.18 -10.32
N ARG A 117 16.94 3.74 -9.14
CA ARG A 117 16.48 3.21 -7.85
C ARG A 117 14.96 3.12 -7.77
N GLU A 118 14.24 4.14 -8.25
CA GLU A 118 12.77 4.15 -8.28
C GLU A 118 12.21 3.17 -9.32
N GLN A 119 12.84 3.07 -10.51
CA GLN A 119 12.44 2.10 -11.53
C GLN A 119 12.56 0.66 -11.00
N LEU A 120 13.64 0.34 -10.29
CA LEU A 120 13.83 -0.96 -9.63
C LEU A 120 12.76 -1.20 -8.54
N ALA A 121 12.41 -0.18 -7.75
CA ALA A 121 11.36 -0.31 -6.74
C ALA A 121 9.96 -0.53 -7.37
N ILE A 122 9.68 0.11 -8.51
CA ILE A 122 8.45 -0.10 -9.30
C ILE A 122 8.38 -1.53 -9.81
N GLU A 123 9.45 -2.02 -10.44
CA GLU A 123 9.53 -3.39 -10.95
C GLU A 123 9.40 -4.40 -9.80
N TYR A 124 10.11 -4.19 -8.68
CA TYR A 124 10.01 -5.03 -7.49
C TYR A 124 8.58 -5.12 -6.97
N ALA A 125 7.88 -3.98 -6.83
CA ALA A 125 6.50 -3.92 -6.37
C ALA A 125 5.52 -4.64 -7.30
N LYS A 126 5.76 -4.62 -8.62
CA LYS A 126 5.02 -5.42 -9.60
C LYS A 126 5.27 -6.92 -9.36
N LEU A 127 6.53 -7.35 -9.32
CA LEU A 127 6.92 -8.75 -9.21
C LEU A 127 6.43 -9.42 -7.91
N ILE A 128 6.60 -8.76 -6.76
CA ILE A 128 6.16 -9.32 -5.47
C ILE A 128 4.64 -9.48 -5.37
N SER A 129 3.88 -8.68 -6.13
CA SER A 129 2.42 -8.70 -6.12
C SER A 129 1.82 -9.73 -7.08
N GLN A 130 2.63 -10.41 -7.89
CA GLN A 130 2.17 -11.43 -8.84
C GLN A 130 1.70 -12.71 -8.14
N THR A 131 0.90 -13.50 -8.85
CA THR A 131 0.50 -14.85 -8.44
C THR A 131 0.68 -15.80 -9.63
N PRO A 132 1.70 -16.68 -9.64
CA PRO A 132 2.76 -16.82 -8.63
C PRO A 132 3.75 -15.64 -8.64
N LEU A 133 4.35 -15.33 -7.49
CA LEU A 133 5.47 -14.39 -7.42
C LEU A 133 6.72 -15.03 -8.03
N LYS A 134 7.45 -14.28 -8.87
CA LYS A 134 8.65 -14.77 -9.55
C LYS A 134 9.70 -13.67 -9.66
N PHE A 135 10.88 -13.92 -9.13
CA PHE A 135 12.03 -13.04 -9.27
C PHE A 135 13.11 -13.69 -10.12
N GLN A 136 13.60 -12.96 -11.13
CA GLN A 136 14.72 -13.42 -11.94
C GLN A 136 16.04 -13.14 -11.21
N PRO A 137 17.01 -14.07 -11.19
CA PRO A 137 18.29 -13.86 -10.50
C PRO A 137 19.00 -12.58 -10.93
N ALA A 138 19.02 -12.29 -12.24
CA ALA A 138 19.63 -11.06 -12.77
C ALA A 138 18.98 -9.77 -12.23
N PHE A 139 17.66 -9.78 -12.02
CA PHE A 139 16.97 -8.65 -11.40
C PHE A 139 17.35 -8.50 -9.92
N ILE A 140 17.44 -9.60 -9.18
CA ILE A 140 17.86 -9.57 -7.77
C ILE A 140 19.28 -9.03 -7.61
N GLU A 141 20.21 -9.41 -8.49
CA GLU A 141 21.58 -8.89 -8.44
C GLU A 141 21.64 -7.39 -8.73
N ARG A 142 20.86 -6.89 -9.71
CA ARG A 142 20.71 -5.45 -9.93
C ARG A 142 20.08 -4.75 -8.72
N LEU A 143 19.04 -5.34 -8.13
CA LEU A 143 18.37 -4.76 -6.97
C LEU A 143 19.34 -4.57 -5.79
N LYS A 144 20.20 -5.57 -5.52
CA LYS A 144 21.23 -5.52 -4.47
C LYS A 144 22.33 -4.48 -4.71
N GLN A 145 22.57 -4.07 -5.96
CA GLN A 145 23.52 -3.00 -6.25
C GLN A 145 23.01 -1.63 -5.79
N HIS A 146 21.69 -1.48 -5.67
CA HIS A 146 21.08 -0.24 -5.22
C HIS A 146 20.61 -0.34 -3.76
N PHE A 147 19.94 -1.41 -3.35
CA PHE A 147 19.32 -1.53 -2.03
C PHE A 147 20.12 -2.46 -1.11
N ASP A 148 20.39 -1.99 0.11
CA ASP A 148 20.96 -2.83 1.15
C ASP A 148 19.94 -3.85 1.70
N GLU A 149 20.39 -4.81 2.51
CA GLU A 149 19.52 -5.86 3.05
C GLU A 149 18.36 -5.31 3.87
N ARG A 150 18.58 -4.22 4.62
CA ARG A 150 17.53 -3.58 5.42
C ARG A 150 16.48 -2.95 4.51
N GLU A 151 16.91 -2.22 3.50
CA GLU A 151 16.04 -1.58 2.53
C GLU A 151 15.24 -2.61 1.73
N MET A 152 15.84 -3.74 1.37
CA MET A 152 15.12 -4.85 0.74
C MET A 152 14.01 -5.41 1.65
N VAL A 153 14.27 -5.58 2.95
CA VAL A 153 13.24 -5.99 3.92
C VAL A 153 12.13 -4.94 4.02
N ILE A 154 12.47 -3.66 3.98
CA ILE A 154 11.48 -2.58 3.98
C ILE A 154 10.64 -2.60 2.70
N LEU A 155 11.25 -2.74 1.52
CA LEU A 155 10.52 -2.87 0.25
C LEU A 155 9.56 -4.07 0.26
N ALA A 156 10.07 -5.24 0.67
CA ALA A 156 9.30 -6.48 0.76
C ALA A 156 8.09 -6.31 1.68
N SER A 157 8.32 -5.83 2.90
CA SER A 157 7.26 -5.65 3.90
C SER A 157 6.24 -4.58 3.49
N THR A 158 6.69 -3.50 2.83
CA THR A 158 5.80 -2.45 2.30
C THR A 158 4.83 -2.99 1.27
N ALA A 159 5.35 -3.71 0.27
CA ALA A 159 4.50 -4.28 -0.78
C ALA A 159 3.63 -5.44 -0.25
N ALA A 160 4.15 -6.24 0.68
CA ALA A 160 3.40 -7.30 1.35
C ALA A 160 2.24 -6.75 2.19
N GLN A 161 2.43 -5.64 2.90
CA GLN A 161 1.37 -4.93 3.64
C GLN A 161 0.23 -4.53 2.69
N VAL A 162 0.54 -3.96 1.53
CA VAL A 162 -0.49 -3.62 0.51
C VAL A 162 -1.19 -4.87 -0.01
N ASN A 163 -0.45 -5.94 -0.29
CA ASN A 163 -1.01 -7.22 -0.77
C ASN A 163 -1.90 -7.91 0.26
N TYR A 164 -1.58 -7.78 1.55
CA TYR A 164 -2.40 -8.23 2.67
C TYR A 164 -3.73 -7.48 2.68
N TRP A 165 -3.68 -6.14 2.67
CA TRP A 165 -4.87 -5.30 2.66
C TRP A 165 -5.71 -5.53 1.41
N ALA A 166 -5.08 -5.66 0.24
CA ALA A 166 -5.76 -5.94 -1.02
C ALA A 166 -6.62 -7.20 -0.94
N ARG A 167 -6.09 -8.29 -0.38
CA ARG A 167 -6.83 -9.55 -0.22
C ARG A 167 -7.93 -9.41 0.84
N LEU A 168 -7.60 -8.83 1.99
CA LEU A 168 -8.53 -8.71 3.11
C LEU A 168 -9.74 -7.82 2.77
N ILE A 169 -9.49 -6.66 2.15
CA ILE A 169 -10.53 -5.67 1.81
C ILE A 169 -11.43 -6.19 0.70
N GLN A 170 -10.84 -6.75 -0.36
CA GLN A 170 -11.62 -7.29 -1.49
C GLN A 170 -12.46 -8.49 -1.06
N ALA A 171 -11.92 -9.39 -0.22
CA ALA A 171 -12.67 -10.52 0.32
C ALA A 171 -13.85 -10.10 1.21
N LEU A 172 -13.83 -8.89 1.75
CA LEU A 172 -14.92 -8.31 2.55
C LEU A 172 -15.83 -7.36 1.74
N GLY A 173 -15.57 -7.19 0.43
CA GLY A 173 -16.35 -6.32 -0.46
C GLY A 173 -16.26 -4.84 -0.11
N ILE A 174 -15.22 -4.41 0.60
CA ILE A 174 -15.14 -3.04 1.12
C ILE A 174 -14.89 -2.04 -0.04
N PRO A 175 -15.78 -1.06 -0.25
CA PRO A 175 -15.64 -0.06 -1.30
C PRO A 175 -14.53 0.95 -0.97
N PRO A 176 -13.97 1.67 -1.97
CA PRO A 176 -13.06 2.81 -1.75
C PRO A 176 -13.58 3.81 -0.72
N ALA A 177 -12.65 4.48 -0.04
CA ALA A 177 -12.97 5.48 0.98
C ALA A 177 -13.23 6.88 0.38
N GLY A 178 -12.93 7.08 -0.90
CA GLY A 178 -13.16 8.31 -1.65
C GLY A 178 -12.08 9.37 -1.40
N PHE A 179 -10.82 8.96 -1.24
CA PHE A 179 -9.70 9.90 -1.11
C PHE A 179 -9.38 10.63 -2.40
N LEU A 180 -9.67 10.00 -3.55
CA LEU A 180 -9.48 10.58 -4.88
C LEU A 180 -10.74 11.27 -5.44
N ASP A 181 -11.81 11.34 -4.66
CA ASP A 181 -13.07 12.05 -5.01
C ASP A 181 -12.96 13.57 -4.80
#